data_AF-A0A7M7P231-F1
#
_entry.id   AF-A0A7M7P231-F1
#
_cell.length_a   1.000
_cell.length_b   1.000
_cell.length_c   1.000
_cell.angle_alpha   90.00
_cell.angle_beta   90.00
_cell.angle_gamma   90.00
#
_symmetry.space_group_name_H-M   'P 1'
#
loop_
_entity.id
_entity.type
_entity.pdbx_description
1 polymer ?
#
loop_
_entity_poly.entity_id
_entity_poly.type
_entity_poly.pdbx_seq_one_letter_code
_entity_poly.pdbx_strand_id
1 'polypeptide(L)'
;MTSMKLNVVTGDIVNQEDAEKEMNEHINTLSEELGKNHFDLFCEAIGFDLEHAKNLLDLNKFDYSVTYEQLLSKWKSGKTLEDMKDVYKLLEKSEIIFKAKIKKSAQK
;
A
#
# COMPACT_ATOMS: atom_id res chain seq x y z
N MET A 1 -43.26 -7.52 23.08
CA MET A 1 -42.20 -8.19 23.86
C MET A 1 -41.76 -9.37 23.00
N THR A 2 -40.56 -9.42 22.44
CA THR A 2 -39.25 -9.39 23.10
C THR A 2 -38.18 -8.88 22.12
N SER A 3 -37.29 -8.03 22.62
CA SER A 3 -36.13 -7.45 21.95
C SER A 3 -35.21 -8.49 21.32
N MET A 4 -34.81 -8.27 20.06
CA MET A 4 -33.57 -8.83 19.55
C MET A 4 -32.46 -7.85 19.93
N LYS A 5 -31.63 -8.26 20.90
CA LYS A 5 -30.40 -7.55 21.28
C LYS A 5 -29.44 -7.56 20.09
N LEU A 6 -29.28 -6.41 19.44
CA LEU A 6 -28.17 -6.15 18.54
C LEU A 6 -26.92 -5.99 19.41
N ASN A 7 -26.15 -7.07 19.52
CA ASN A 7 -24.89 -7.05 20.26
C ASN A 7 -23.84 -6.32 19.41
N VAL A 8 -23.82 -4.99 19.55
CA VAL A 8 -22.68 -4.06 19.49
C VAL A 8 -21.34 -4.76 19.15
N VAL A 9 -21.09 -4.91 17.84
CA VAL A 9 -19.74 -5.08 17.28
C VAL A 9 -19.19 -3.67 17.11
N THR A 10 -18.59 -3.14 18.17
CA THR A 10 -18.00 -1.78 18.14
C THR A 10 -16.49 -1.84 18.34
N GLY A 11 -15.94 -3.00 18.72
CA GLY A 11 -14.49 -3.22 18.83
C GLY A 11 -13.81 -3.50 17.48
N ASP A 12 -14.47 -4.23 16.58
CA ASP A 12 -13.87 -4.59 15.28
C ASP A 12 -13.84 -3.42 14.29
N ILE A 13 -14.85 -2.53 14.32
CA ILE A 13 -14.96 -1.40 13.39
C ILE A 13 -13.85 -0.37 13.64
N VAL A 14 -13.56 -0.05 14.91
CA VAL A 14 -12.51 0.92 15.27
C VAL A 14 -11.12 0.42 14.86
N ASN A 15 -10.85 -0.88 15.05
CA ASN A 15 -9.58 -1.48 14.62
C ASN A 15 -9.43 -1.56 13.08
N GLN A 16 -10.53 -1.73 12.35
CA GLN A 16 -10.51 -1.78 10.89
C GLN A 16 -10.25 -0.40 10.27
N GLU A 17 -10.85 0.66 10.82
CA GLU A 17 -10.62 2.04 10.38
C GLU A 17 -9.16 2.47 10.61
N ASP A 18 -8.56 2.10 11.75
CA ASP A 18 -7.16 2.37 12.05
C ASP A 18 -6.21 1.61 11.10
N ALA A 19 -6.49 0.34 10.81
CA ALA A 19 -5.68 -0.46 9.89
C ALA A 19 -5.77 0.04 8.43
N GLU A 20 -6.95 0.46 7.98
CA GLU A 20 -7.12 1.04 6.64
C GLU A 20 -6.37 2.37 6.52
N LYS A 21 -6.42 3.21 7.55
CA LYS A 21 -5.67 4.46 7.59
C LYS A 21 -4.17 4.20 7.53
N GLU A 22 -3.65 3.29 8.36
CA GLU A 22 -2.23 2.91 8.35
C GLU A 22 -1.80 2.36 6.98
N MET A 23 -2.63 1.51 6.35
CA MET A 23 -2.37 1.02 5.00
C MET A 23 -2.27 2.15 3.98
N ASN A 24 -3.20 3.11 4.01
CA ASN A 24 -3.18 4.26 3.09
C ASN A 24 -1.95 5.16 3.33
N GLU A 25 -1.52 5.35 4.58
CA GLU A 25 -0.29 6.08 4.91
C GLU A 25 0.96 5.38 4.33
N HIS A 26 1.01 4.04 4.39
CA HIS A 26 2.08 3.26 3.76
C HIS A 26 2.06 3.37 2.23
N ILE A 27 0.88 3.30 1.60
CA ILE A 27 0.71 3.46 0.16
C ILE A 27 1.24 4.83 -0.29
N ASN A 28 0.81 5.91 0.38
CA ASN A 28 1.25 7.26 0.06
C ASN A 28 2.77 7.43 0.25
N THR A 29 3.32 6.87 1.33
CA THR A 29 4.77 6.93 1.57
C THR A 29 5.54 6.20 0.46
N LEU A 30 5.11 4.99 0.09
CA LEU A 30 5.76 4.24 -0.99
C LEU A 30 5.63 4.95 -2.33
N SER A 31 4.46 5.48 -2.66
CA SER A 31 4.24 6.14 -3.96
C SER A 31 5.11 7.39 -4.13
N GLU A 32 5.32 8.16 -3.06
CA GLU A 32 6.22 9.33 -3.07
C GLU A 32 7.71 8.96 -3.15
N GLU A 33 8.11 7.86 -2.51
CA GLU A 33 9.51 7.45 -2.44
C GLU A 33 9.97 6.62 -3.63
N LEU A 34 9.06 5.92 -4.30
CA LEU A 34 9.36 5.16 -5.51
C LEU A 34 9.69 6.12 -6.67
N GLY A 35 10.95 6.13 -7.07
CA GLY A 35 11.40 6.87 -8.24
C GLY A 35 11.08 6.15 -9.56
N LYS A 36 11.18 6.90 -10.67
CA LYS A 36 11.02 6.37 -12.04
C LYS A 36 11.89 5.15 -12.36
N ASN A 37 13.09 5.09 -11.78
CA ASN A 37 14.08 4.05 -12.06
C ASN A 37 13.67 2.68 -11.50
N HIS A 38 12.65 2.65 -10.64
CA HIS A 38 12.21 1.45 -9.95
C HIS A 38 10.87 0.93 -10.49
N PHE A 39 10.30 1.55 -11.52
CA PHE A 39 8.93 1.26 -11.98
C PHE A 39 8.78 -0.16 -12.52
N ASP A 40 9.64 -0.55 -13.45
CA ASP A 40 9.59 -1.88 -14.06
C ASP A 40 9.85 -2.98 -13.00
N LEU A 41 10.86 -2.78 -12.14
CA LEU A 41 11.20 -3.70 -11.04
C LEU A 41 10.07 -3.81 -10.01
N PHE A 42 9.44 -2.69 -9.65
CA PHE A 42 8.28 -2.67 -8.76
C PHE A 42 7.12 -3.46 -9.37
N CYS A 43 6.80 -3.23 -10.64
CA CYS A 43 5.69 -3.93 -11.30
C CYS A 43 5.93 -5.43 -11.33
N GLU A 44 7.15 -5.86 -11.67
CA GLU A 44 7.53 -7.27 -11.67
C GLU A 44 7.45 -7.89 -10.27
N ALA A 45 8.01 -7.23 -9.25
CA ALA A 45 8.05 -7.74 -7.88
C ALA A 45 6.65 -7.92 -7.27
N ILE A 46 5.71 -7.04 -7.61
CA ILE A 46 4.33 -7.08 -7.10
C ILE A 46 3.41 -7.93 -8.00
N GLY A 47 3.88 -8.31 -9.18
CA GLY A 47 3.13 -9.13 -10.14
C GLY A 47 2.11 -8.32 -10.96
N PHE A 48 2.35 -7.03 -11.15
CA PHE A 48 1.58 -6.24 -12.11
C PHE A 48 2.06 -6.52 -13.54
N ASP A 49 1.10 -6.58 -14.46
CA ASP A 49 1.43 -6.60 -15.88
C ASP A 49 2.08 -5.27 -16.30
N LEU A 50 3.28 -5.36 -16.86
CA LEU A 50 4.10 -4.20 -17.17
C LEU A 50 3.50 -3.33 -18.29
N GLU A 51 2.81 -3.94 -19.26
CA GLU A 51 2.15 -3.20 -20.34
C GLU A 51 0.99 -2.37 -19.80
N HIS A 52 0.13 -2.98 -18.98
CA HIS A 52 -0.97 -2.27 -18.33
C HIS A 52 -0.46 -1.17 -17.38
N ALA A 53 0.62 -1.43 -16.64
CA ALA A 53 1.22 -0.44 -15.76
C ALA A 53 1.80 0.75 -16.54
N LYS A 54 2.48 0.50 -17.69
CA LYS A 54 2.99 1.57 -18.57
C LYS A 54 1.88 2.36 -19.23
N ASN A 55 0.78 1.71 -19.63
CA ASN A 55 -0.40 2.41 -20.13
C ASN A 55 -1.03 3.31 -19.06
N LEU A 56 -1.09 2.85 -17.80
CA LEU A 56 -1.55 3.69 -16.68
C LEU A 56 -0.62 4.88 -16.44
N LEU A 57 0.70 4.67 -16.53
CA LEU A 57 1.68 5.72 -16.41
C LEU A 57 1.52 6.79 -17.50
N ASP A 58 1.24 6.38 -18.73
CA ASP A 58 0.95 7.31 -19.85
C ASP A 58 -0.33 8.11 -19.60
N LEU A 59 -1.41 7.46 -19.14
CA LEU A 59 -2.65 8.14 -18.73
C LEU A 59 -2.44 9.16 -17.62
N ASN A 60 -1.51 8.87 -16.70
CA ASN A 60 -1.09 9.76 -15.63
C ASN A 60 0.00 10.76 -16.06
N LYS A 61 0.27 10.91 -17.37
CA LYS A 61 1.25 11.87 -17.92
C LYS A 61 2.66 11.68 -17.36
N PHE A 62 3.08 10.43 -17.17
CA PHE A 62 4.36 10.06 -16.57
C PHE A 62 4.53 10.52 -15.11
N ASP A 63 3.43 10.76 -14.39
CA ASP A 63 3.46 10.97 -12.95
C ASP A 63 3.59 9.61 -12.24
N TYR A 64 4.81 9.28 -11.85
CA TYR A 64 5.14 8.02 -11.19
C TYR A 64 4.49 7.91 -9.82
N SER A 65 4.42 8.99 -9.05
CA SER A 65 3.84 8.96 -7.70
C SER A 65 2.36 8.60 -7.77
N VAL A 66 1.60 9.32 -8.60
CA VAL A 66 0.17 9.04 -8.81
C VAL A 66 -0.04 7.63 -9.35
N THR A 67 0.85 7.17 -10.24
CA THR A 67 0.74 5.82 -10.81
C THR A 67 1.00 4.73 -9.78
N TYR A 68 2.02 4.88 -8.93
CA TYR A 68 2.28 3.94 -7.84
C TYR A 68 1.13 3.92 -6.82
N GLU A 69 0.59 5.07 -6.45
CA GLU A 69 -0.55 5.17 -5.55
C GLU A 69 -1.76 4.40 -6.10
N GLN A 70 -2.07 4.56 -7.39
CA GLN A 70 -3.17 3.85 -8.05
C GLN A 70 -2.93 2.34 -8.15
N LEU A 71 -1.70 1.92 -8.47
CA LEU A 71 -1.32 0.50 -8.51
C LEU A 71 -1.44 -0.13 -7.13
N LEU A 72 -0.82 0.47 -6.11
CA LEU A 72 -0.86 0.01 -4.73
C LEU A 72 -2.28 0.02 -4.15
N SER A 73 -3.10 1.03 -4.49
CA SER A 73 -4.52 1.07 -4.10
C SER A 73 -5.34 -0.08 -4.70
N LYS A 74 -5.05 -0.47 -5.95
CA LYS A 74 -5.65 -1.67 -6.57
C LYS A 74 -5.16 -2.93 -5.87
N TRP A 75 -3.86 -3.02 -5.58
CA TRP A 75 -3.27 -4.18 -4.89
C TRP A 75 -3.79 -4.32 -3.46
N LYS A 76 -4.11 -3.23 -2.75
CA LYS A 76 -4.62 -3.23 -1.37
C LYS A 76 -5.91 -4.04 -1.20
N SER A 77 -6.70 -4.23 -2.26
CA SER A 77 -7.99 -4.92 -2.18
C SER A 77 -7.80 -6.36 -1.70
N GLY A 78 -8.35 -6.69 -0.52
CA GLY A 78 -8.21 -8.00 0.11
C GLY A 78 -6.84 -8.26 0.74
N LYS A 79 -6.03 -7.23 0.95
CA LYS A 79 -4.71 -7.30 1.61
C LYS A 79 -4.75 -6.74 3.02
N THR A 80 -3.80 -7.20 3.82
CA THR A 80 -3.57 -6.78 5.21
C THR A 80 -2.27 -5.99 5.33
N LEU A 81 -2.07 -5.32 6.47
CA LEU A 81 -0.79 -4.65 6.77
C LEU A 81 0.40 -5.63 6.79
N GLU A 82 0.16 -6.91 7.04
CA GLU A 82 1.22 -7.93 6.95
C GLU A 82 1.68 -8.14 5.51
N ASP A 83 0.75 -8.19 4.55
CA ASP A 83 1.08 -8.23 3.12
C ASP A 83 1.91 -7.01 2.70
N MET A 84 1.63 -5.83 3.29
CA MET A 84 2.39 -4.61 2.99
C MET A 84 3.84 -4.71 3.47
N LYS A 85 4.10 -5.37 4.60
CA LYS A 85 5.47 -5.65 5.05
C LYS A 85 6.20 -6.56 4.06
N ASP A 86 5.51 -7.48 3.42
CA ASP A 86 6.12 -8.31 2.38
C ASP A 86 6.42 -7.52 1.11
N VAL A 87 5.60 -6.52 0.75
CA VAL A 87 5.93 -5.54 -0.29
C VAL A 87 7.24 -4.82 0.04
N TYR A 88 7.40 -4.27 1.24
CA TYR A 88 8.66 -3.63 1.65
C TYR A 88 9.86 -4.58 1.52
N LYS A 89 9.74 -5.83 2.00
CA LYS A 89 10.82 -6.83 1.88
C LYS A 89 11.16 -7.16 0.43
N LEU A 90 10.16 -7.27 -0.45
CA LEU A 90 10.37 -7.56 -1.88
C LEU A 90 11.11 -6.41 -2.55
N LEU A 91 10.74 -5.17 -2.22
CA LEU A 91 11.37 -3.98 -2.77
C LEU A 91 12.80 -3.80 -2.23
N GLU A 92 13.04 -4.07 -0.93
CA GLU A 92 14.40 -4.13 -0.36
C GLU A 92 15.30 -5.16 -1.07
N LYS A 93 14.77 -6.37 -1.33
CA LYS A 93 15.49 -7.42 -2.08
C LYS A 93 15.78 -7.03 -3.53
N SER A 94 14.94 -6.18 -4.12
CA SER A 94 15.08 -5.68 -5.48
C SER A 94 16.03 -4.46 -5.55
N GLU A 95 16.80 -4.21 -4.48
CA GLU A 95 17.71 -3.06 -4.31
C GLU A 95 17.00 -1.70 -4.44
N ILE A 96 15.68 -1.67 -4.27
CA ILE A 96 14.88 -0.45 -4.19
C ILE A 96 14.99 0.07 -2.76
N ILE A 97 15.91 1.02 -2.53
CA ILE A 97 16.17 1.59 -1.22
C ILE A 97 15.21 2.73 -0.94
N PHE A 98 14.30 2.52 0.01
CA PHE A 98 13.45 3.57 0.56
C PHE A 98 14.24 4.49 1.48
N LYS A 99 14.03 5.79 1.35
CA LYS A 99 14.42 6.76 2.38
C LYS A 99 13.32 6.92 3.42
N ALA A 100 12.52 5.88 3.64
CA ALA A 100 11.44 5.89 4.58
C ALA A 100 11.96 6.36 5.93
N LYS A 101 11.48 7.54 6.37
CA LYS A 101 11.37 7.86 7.79
C LYS A 101 10.35 6.89 8.38
N ILE A 102 10.71 5.61 8.48
CA ILE A 102 10.11 4.75 9.47
C ILE A 102 10.57 5.38 10.78
N LYS A 103 9.76 6.31 11.30
CA LYS A 103 9.76 6.58 12.73
C LYS A 103 9.51 5.21 13.32
N LYS A 104 10.59 4.53 13.76
CA LYS A 104 10.50 3.64 14.90
C LYS A 104 9.69 4.44 15.91
N SER A 105 8.42 4.11 16.06
CA SER A 105 7.78 4.17 17.35
C SER A 105 8.66 3.28 18.22
N ALA A 106 9.71 3.90 18.75
CA ALA A 106 10.50 3.35 19.80
C ALA A 106 9.49 3.06 20.90
N GLN A 107 9.10 1.78 20.99
CA GLN A 107 8.55 1.22 22.21
C GLN A 107 9.45 1.72 23.33
N LYS A 108 8.90 2.59 24.17
CA LYS A 108 9.47 2.95 25.45
C LYS A 108 8.35 2.91 26.47
#